data_AF-A0A8H8N7Z9-F1
#
_entry.id   AF-A0A8H8N7Z9-F1
#
_cell.length_a   1.000
_cell.length_b   1.000
_cell.length_c   1.000
_cell.angle_alpha   90.00
_cell.angle_beta   90.00
_cell.angle_gamma   90.00
#
_symmetry.space_group_name_H-M   'P 1'
#
loop_
_entity.id
_entity.type
_entity.pdbx_description
1 polymer ?
#
loop_
_entity_poly.entity_id
_entity_poly.type
_entity_poly.pdbx_seq_one_letter_code
_entity_poly.pdbx_strand_id
1 'polypeptide(L)'
;MHIVELPPEITSAIFLANGCNNSCRAGVSRLGQGCVHPTTLASVCRSWRDTALGLPWLWSLIHVKTKGVDPAPGQDEYLHIQYERSAGVSVHLVIQVRDDTTSSAQTGEENGKHYGNYWPQLSLELTELKYALIRTAQPA
;
A
#
# COMPACT_ATOMS: atom_id res chain seq x y z
N MET A 1 16.52 6.17 28.88
CA MET A 1 15.76 4.93 28.68
C MET A 1 16.51 4.11 27.64
N HIS A 2 17.19 3.04 28.05
CA HIS A 2 17.88 2.14 27.12
C HIS A 2 16.85 1.18 26.53
N ILE A 3 16.56 1.34 25.24
CA ILE A 3 15.83 0.31 24.49
C ILE A 3 16.83 -0.84 24.28
N VAL A 4 16.46 -2.03 24.73
CA VAL A 4 17.24 -3.24 24.46
C VAL A 4 17.23 -3.46 22.94
N GLU A 5 18.41 -3.45 22.32
CA GLU A 5 18.54 -3.76 20.91
C GLU A 5 18.30 -5.24 20.69
N LEU A 6 17.24 -5.57 19.95
CA LEU A 6 16.96 -6.94 19.55
C LEU A 6 17.86 -7.29 18.35
N PRO A 7 18.33 -8.55 18.25
CA PRO A 7 18.98 -9.02 17.04
C PRO A 7 18.10 -8.81 15.79
N PRO A 8 18.71 -8.57 14.62
CA PRO A 8 17.97 -8.33 13.38
C PRO A 8 17.06 -9.49 13.01
N GLU A 9 17.39 -10.73 13.37
CA GLU A 9 16.57 -11.92 13.11
C GLU A 9 15.23 -11.87 13.87
N ILE A 10 15.27 -11.46 15.14
CA ILE A 10 14.07 -11.31 15.97
C ILE A 10 13.24 -10.14 15.47
N THR A 11 13.89 -9.03 15.15
CA THR A 11 13.22 -7.85 14.60
C THR A 11 12.53 -8.18 13.27
N SER A 12 13.21 -8.92 12.38
CA SER A 12 12.65 -9.42 11.12
C SER A 12 11.44 -10.32 11.35
N ALA A 13 11.49 -11.23 12.34
CA ALA A 13 10.37 -12.09 12.71
C ALA A 13 9.17 -11.27 13.22
N ILE A 14 9.39 -10.17 13.93
CA ILE A 14 8.33 -9.23 14.36
C ILE A 14 7.71 -8.55 13.15
N PHE A 15 8.52 -8.03 12.22
CA PHE A 15 8.03 -7.45 10.97
C PHE A 15 7.21 -8.46 10.17
N LEU A 16 7.64 -9.71 10.15
CA LEU A 16 6.93 -10.82 9.52
C LEU A 16 5.57 -11.12 10.15
N ALA A 17 5.53 -11.20 11.47
CA ALA A 17 4.33 -11.54 12.23
C ALA A 17 3.28 -10.42 12.18
N ASN A 18 3.71 -9.17 12.01
CA ASN A 18 2.84 -7.99 12.00
C ASN A 18 2.63 -7.40 10.59
N GLY A 19 3.46 -7.82 9.64
CA GLY A 19 3.48 -7.35 8.27
C GLY A 19 2.33 -7.94 7.47
N CYS A 20 1.70 -7.08 6.69
CA CYS A 20 0.63 -7.46 5.79
C CYS A 20 1.22 -8.14 4.53
N ASN A 21 1.67 -9.39 4.64
CA ASN A 21 2.10 -10.16 3.47
C ASN A 21 0.88 -10.84 2.83
N ASN A 22 0.15 -10.08 2.01
CA ASN A 22 -0.89 -10.53 1.06
C ASN A 22 -2.16 -11.22 1.64
N SER A 23 -2.17 -11.65 2.90
CA SER A 23 -3.22 -12.50 3.48
C SER A 23 -4.40 -11.74 4.11
N CYS A 24 -4.27 -10.44 4.39
CA CYS A 24 -5.36 -9.64 4.98
C CYS A 24 -6.47 -9.25 3.99
N ARG A 25 -6.50 -9.90 2.82
CA ARG A 25 -7.50 -9.69 1.77
C ARG A 25 -8.85 -10.33 2.07
N ALA A 26 -8.93 -11.26 3.01
CA ALA A 26 -10.18 -11.81 3.49
C ALA A 26 -10.47 -11.20 4.87
N GLY A 27 -11.63 -10.58 5.06
CA GLY A 27 -12.10 -9.96 6.31
C GLY A 27 -12.32 -10.95 7.46
N VAL A 28 -11.35 -11.82 7.71
CA VAL A 28 -11.34 -12.91 8.69
C VAL A 28 -10.01 -12.89 9.42
N SER A 29 -9.57 -11.72 9.90
CA SER A 29 -8.61 -11.69 11.01
C SER A 29 -9.33 -12.19 12.25
N ARG A 30 -9.29 -13.51 12.51
CA ARG A 30 -9.98 -14.17 13.65
C ARG A 30 -9.53 -13.67 15.04
N LEU A 31 -8.58 -12.74 15.10
CA LEU A 31 -8.05 -12.17 16.34
C LEU A 31 -8.03 -10.64 16.38
N GLY A 32 -8.63 -9.94 15.40
CA GLY A 32 -8.66 -8.46 15.41
C GLY A 32 -7.28 -7.78 15.37
N GLN A 33 -6.19 -8.52 15.17
CA GLN A 33 -4.86 -7.95 14.98
C GLN A 33 -4.82 -7.22 13.65
N GLY A 34 -4.86 -5.89 13.74
CA GLY A 34 -4.66 -5.01 12.59
C GLY A 34 -3.25 -5.18 12.04
N CYS A 35 -3.11 -5.12 10.71
CA CYS A 35 -1.81 -5.02 10.09
C CYS A 35 -1.12 -3.74 10.52
N VAL A 36 0.14 -3.85 10.94
CA VAL A 36 0.98 -2.69 11.23
C VAL A 36 1.83 -2.42 10.00
N HIS A 37 1.77 -1.19 9.50
CA HIS A 37 2.57 -0.80 8.36
C HIS A 37 4.08 -0.83 8.73
N PRO A 38 4.98 -1.32 7.85
CA PRO A 38 6.42 -1.38 8.15
C PRO A 38 7.02 -0.06 8.63
N THR A 39 6.57 1.10 8.12
CA THR A 39 7.04 2.41 8.61
C THR A 39 6.69 2.67 10.07
N THR A 40 5.58 2.16 10.58
CA THR A 40 5.20 2.30 11.99
C THR A 40 6.18 1.53 12.88
N LEU A 41 6.52 0.28 12.54
CA LEU A 41 7.52 -0.48 13.28
C LEU A 41 8.93 0.12 13.12
N ALA A 42 9.28 0.60 11.93
CA ALA A 42 10.55 1.28 11.67
C ALA A 42 10.73 2.61 12.42
N SER A 43 9.67 3.12 13.06
CA SER A 43 9.73 4.34 13.88
C SER A 43 10.20 4.09 15.32
N VAL A 44 10.26 2.83 15.77
CA VAL A 44 10.60 2.47 17.15
C VAL A 44 12.02 2.88 17.53
N CYS A 45 13.02 2.48 16.72
CA CYS A 45 14.42 2.85 16.91
C CYS A 45 15.20 2.76 15.59
N ARG A 46 16.48 3.18 15.57
CA ARG A 46 17.34 3.15 14.37
C ARG A 46 17.58 1.72 13.87
N SER A 47 17.92 0.79 14.77
CA SER A 47 18.13 -0.63 14.43
C SER A 47 16.91 -1.27 13.75
N TRP A 48 15.69 -0.95 14.22
CA TRP A 48 14.46 -1.45 13.59
C TRP A 48 14.22 -0.85 12.21
N ARG A 49 14.57 0.43 12.03
CA ARG A 49 14.53 1.08 10.72
C ARG A 49 15.48 0.43 9.74
N ASP A 50 16.73 0.21 10.15
CA ASP A 50 17.76 -0.39 9.29
C ASP A 50 17.37 -1.82 8.90
N THR A 51 16.81 -2.58 9.86
CA THR A 51 16.24 -3.90 9.59
C THR A 51 15.10 -3.83 8.56
N ALA A 52 14.15 -2.91 8.72
CA ALA A 52 13.04 -2.75 7.78
C ALA A 52 13.53 -2.38 6.36
N LEU A 53 14.54 -1.50 6.27
CA LEU A 53 15.14 -1.09 5.00
C LEU A 53 15.90 -2.24 4.32
N GLY A 54 16.49 -3.16 5.09
CA GLY A 54 17.17 -4.36 4.59
C GLY A 54 16.24 -5.49 4.14
N LEU A 55 14.92 -5.32 4.22
CA LEU A 55 13.93 -6.36 3.92
C LEU A 55 12.99 -5.92 2.78
N PRO A 56 13.38 -6.06 1.50
CA PRO A 56 12.62 -5.54 0.36
C PRO A 56 11.16 -6.03 0.27
N TRP A 57 10.94 -7.29 0.62
CA TRP A 57 9.63 -7.94 0.67
C TRP A 57 8.65 -7.33 1.69
N LEU A 58 9.11 -6.56 2.69
CA LEU A 58 8.18 -5.79 3.53
C LEU A 58 7.51 -4.65 2.76
N TRP A 59 8.12 -4.22 1.66
CA TRP A 59 7.66 -3.11 0.83
C TRP A 59 6.95 -3.60 -0.44
N SER A 60 6.81 -4.92 -0.62
CA SER A 60 6.23 -5.49 -1.85
C SER A 60 4.72 -5.31 -1.93
N LEU A 61 4.02 -5.05 -0.83
CA LEU A 61 2.57 -4.80 -0.87
C LEU A 61 2.28 -3.30 -0.89
N ILE A 62 1.87 -2.81 -2.05
CA ILE A 62 1.58 -1.39 -2.26
C ILE A 62 0.08 -1.17 -2.29
N HIS A 63 -0.43 -0.36 -1.35
CA HIS A 63 -1.84 0.01 -1.28
C HIS A 63 -2.06 1.42 -1.83
N VAL A 64 -2.78 1.50 -2.96
CA VAL A 64 -3.20 2.76 -3.56
C VAL A 64 -4.66 2.98 -3.21
N LYS A 65 -4.94 3.97 -2.36
CA LYS A 65 -6.31 4.44 -2.11
C LYS A 65 -6.55 5.65 -2.99
N THR A 66 -7.58 5.62 -3.83
CA THR A 66 -7.97 6.78 -4.63
C THR A 66 -9.38 7.21 -4.23
N LYS A 67 -9.61 8.53 -4.21
CA LYS A 67 -10.95 9.12 -4.07
C LYS A 67 -11.25 9.84 -5.37
N GLY A 68 -12.13 9.26 -6.18
CA GLY A 68 -12.35 9.76 -7.54
C GLY A 68 -11.11 9.59 -8.44
N VAL A 69 -10.89 10.56 -9.32
CA VAL A 69 -9.82 10.53 -10.35
C VAL A 69 -8.46 10.90 -9.78
N ASP A 70 -8.41 11.69 -8.71
CA ASP A 70 -7.15 12.25 -8.21
C ASP A 70 -6.57 11.43 -7.02
N PRO A 71 -5.26 11.14 -7.02
CA PRO A 71 -4.60 10.55 -5.86
C PRO A 71 -4.57 11.53 -4.69
N ALA A 72 -4.46 11.01 -3.47
CA ALA A 72 -4.29 11.86 -2.30
C ALA A 72 -2.94 12.62 -2.36
N PRO A 73 -2.86 13.86 -1.84
CA PRO A 73 -1.60 14.60 -1.80
C PRO A 73 -0.49 13.82 -1.08
N GLY A 74 0.70 13.74 -1.67
CA GLY A 74 1.87 13.03 -1.10
C GLY A 74 1.82 11.50 -1.23
N GLN A 75 0.78 10.96 -1.87
CA GLN A 75 0.69 9.53 -2.14
C GLN A 75 1.74 9.10 -3.17
N ASP A 76 2.05 9.94 -4.14
CA ASP A 76 3.07 9.72 -5.16
C ASP A 76 4.47 9.50 -4.57
N GLU A 77 4.93 10.38 -3.68
CA GLU A 77 6.23 10.26 -3.00
C GLU A 77 6.29 8.98 -2.16
N TYR A 78 5.21 8.69 -1.44
CA TYR A 78 5.10 7.49 -0.63
C TYR A 78 5.17 6.21 -1.47
N LEU A 79 4.43 6.15 -2.58
CA LEU A 79 4.43 5.01 -3.50
C LEU A 79 5.80 4.84 -4.16
N HIS A 80 6.48 5.93 -4.51
CA HIS A 80 7.82 5.91 -5.07
C HIS A 80 8.81 5.27 -4.08
N ILE A 81 8.81 5.71 -2.82
CA ILE A 81 9.68 5.14 -1.78
C ILE A 81 9.38 3.64 -1.56
N GLN A 82 8.12 3.23 -1.55
CA GLN A 82 7.77 1.81 -1.42
C GLN A 82 8.30 0.99 -2.60
N TYR A 83 8.12 1.51 -3.81
CA TYR A 83 8.58 0.86 -5.03
C TYR A 83 10.10 0.68 -5.04
N GLU A 84 10.85 1.74 -4.77
CA GLU A 84 12.31 1.68 -4.68
C GLU A 84 12.77 0.65 -3.64
N ARG A 85 12.14 0.63 -2.46
CA ARG A 85 12.49 -0.31 -1.40
C ARG A 85 12.10 -1.76 -1.71
N SER A 86 11.15 -1.97 -2.61
CA SER A 86 10.76 -3.29 -3.10
C SER A 86 11.65 -3.80 -4.25
N ALA A 87 12.75 -3.10 -4.56
CA ALA A 87 13.66 -3.52 -5.62
C ALA A 87 14.14 -4.97 -5.42
N GLY A 88 14.10 -5.75 -6.50
CA GLY A 88 14.50 -7.16 -6.51
C GLY A 88 13.45 -8.15 -5.98
N VAL A 89 12.26 -7.69 -5.58
CA VAL A 89 11.14 -8.57 -5.21
C VAL A 89 9.88 -8.30 -6.04
N SER A 90 8.98 -9.29 -6.11
CA SER A 90 7.70 -9.13 -6.82
C SER A 90 6.76 -8.23 -6.02
N VAL A 91 6.24 -7.18 -6.66
CA VAL A 91 5.32 -6.21 -6.05
C VAL A 91 3.87 -6.61 -6.29
N HIS A 92 3.08 -6.64 -5.23
CA HIS A 92 1.63 -6.82 -5.26
C HIS A 92 0.94 -5.46 -5.05
N LEU A 93 0.28 -4.97 -6.10
CA LEU A 93 -0.43 -3.68 -6.09
C LEU A 93 -1.90 -3.90 -5.75
N VAL A 94 -2.41 -3.20 -4.73
CA VAL A 94 -3.83 -3.20 -4.35
C VAL A 94 -4.39 -1.81 -4.50
N ILE A 95 -5.38 -1.65 -5.39
CA ILE A 95 -6.04 -0.38 -5.63
C ILE A 95 -7.44 -0.43 -5.02
N GLN A 96 -7.72 0.53 -4.16
CA GLN A 96 -9.03 0.73 -3.55
C GLN A 96 -9.58 2.05 -4.05
N VAL A 97 -10.57 1.95 -4.94
CA VAL A 97 -11.34 3.10 -5.41
C VAL A 97 -12.49 3.30 -4.43
N ARG A 98 -12.54 4.46 -3.78
CA ARG A 98 -13.68 4.83 -2.94
C ARG A 98 -14.67 5.62 -3.80
N ASP A 99 -15.81 5.02 -4.05
CA ASP A 99 -16.95 5.70 -4.67
C ASP A 99 -17.63 6.56 -3.60
N ASP A 100 -17.46 7.87 -3.66
CA ASP A 100 -18.12 8.81 -2.75
C ASP A 100 -19.63 8.98 -3.06
N THR A 101 -20.23 8.08 -3.86
CA THR A 101 -21.59 8.20 -4.41
C THR A 101 -22.74 8.01 -3.40
N THR A 102 -22.48 7.98 -2.09
CA THR A 102 -23.50 7.96 -1.04
C THR A 102 -22.97 8.72 0.18
N SER A 103 -23.61 9.74 0.75
CA SER A 103 -25.03 10.04 0.85
C SER A 103 -25.20 11.53 1.19
N SER A 104 -25.91 12.27 0.33
CA SER A 104 -26.69 13.42 0.75
C SER A 104 -28.13 13.20 0.28
N ALA A 105 -28.97 12.88 1.26
CA ALA A 105 -30.43 12.85 1.23
C ALA A 105 -31.13 11.80 0.34
N GLN A 106 -31.95 10.99 1.02
CA GLN A 106 -33.20 10.45 0.49
C GLN A 106 -33.94 11.53 -0.31
N THR A 107 -34.42 11.23 -1.52
CA THR A 107 -35.85 11.18 -1.93
C THR A 107 -35.92 11.02 -3.46
N GLY A 108 -36.62 10.00 -3.96
CA GLY A 108 -37.18 10.00 -5.33
C GLY A 108 -36.54 9.03 -6.33
N GLU A 109 -37.23 7.88 -6.50
CA GLU A 109 -37.43 7.06 -7.70
C GLU A 109 -36.35 6.91 -8.79
N GLU A 110 -36.01 5.63 -8.99
CA GLU A 110 -35.73 4.93 -10.24
C GLU A 110 -35.20 5.74 -11.44
N ASN A 111 -33.93 5.48 -11.78
CA ASN A 111 -33.58 5.17 -13.16
C ASN A 111 -32.24 4.46 -13.22
N GLY A 112 -32.25 3.26 -13.80
CA GLY A 112 -31.09 2.40 -13.96
C GLY A 112 -29.97 3.11 -14.72
N LYS A 113 -28.91 3.48 -13.99
CA LYS A 113 -27.67 3.95 -14.61
C LYS A 113 -26.77 2.75 -14.87
N HIS A 114 -26.66 2.43 -16.15
CA HIS A 114 -25.68 1.53 -16.73
C HIS A 114 -24.27 1.95 -16.28
N TYR A 115 -23.61 1.14 -15.46
CA TYR A 115 -22.21 1.36 -15.13
C TYR A 115 -21.38 1.07 -16.38
N GLY A 116 -20.97 2.14 -17.06
CA GLY A 116 -20.06 2.08 -18.21
C GLY A 116 -18.71 1.51 -17.80
N ASN A 117 -18.09 0.77 -18.72
CA ASN A 117 -16.79 0.14 -18.56
C ASN A 117 -15.67 1.18 -18.29
N TYR A 118 -15.39 1.51 -17.02
CA TYR A 118 -14.24 2.34 -16.62
C TYR A 118 -12.92 1.56 -16.49
N TRP A 119 -12.99 0.23 -16.57
CA TRP A 119 -11.84 -0.67 -16.50
C TRP A 119 -10.73 -0.43 -17.55
N PRO A 120 -11.02 -0.07 -18.82
CA PRO A 120 -9.97 0.18 -19.81
C PRO A 120 -9.14 1.43 -19.50
N GLN A 121 -9.72 2.43 -18.83
CA GLN A 121 -9.08 3.72 -18.59
C GLN A 121 -8.19 3.70 -17.34
N LEU A 122 -8.63 3.03 -16.28
CA LEU A 122 -7.77 2.71 -15.13
C LEU A 122 -6.62 1.77 -15.52
N SER A 123 -6.85 0.86 -16.46
CA SER A 123 -5.78 0.03 -17.06
C SER A 123 -4.72 0.91 -17.74
N LEU A 124 -5.12 1.92 -18.51
CA LEU A 124 -4.18 2.84 -19.17
C LEU A 124 -3.42 3.70 -18.15
N GLU A 125 -4.10 4.30 -17.18
CA GLU A 125 -3.48 5.08 -16.09
C GLU A 125 -2.53 4.24 -15.23
N LEU A 126 -2.84 2.96 -14.99
CA LEU A 126 -1.95 2.04 -14.27
C LEU A 126 -0.78 1.57 -15.10
N THR A 127 -0.97 1.48 -16.42
CA THR A 127 0.12 1.20 -17.35
C THR A 127 1.03 2.42 -17.44
N GLU A 128 0.47 3.63 -17.48
CA GLU A 128 1.20 4.90 -17.38
C GLU A 128 1.88 5.07 -16.03
N LEU A 129 1.26 4.69 -14.91
CA LEU A 129 1.90 4.65 -13.58
C LEU A 129 3.02 3.61 -13.54
N LYS A 130 2.81 2.42 -14.14
CA LYS A 130 3.88 1.45 -14.36
C LYS A 130 5.02 2.07 -15.18
N TYR A 131 4.71 2.72 -16.29
CA TYR A 131 5.69 3.34 -17.19
C TYR A 131 6.35 4.58 -16.59
N ALA A 132 5.68 5.32 -15.73
CA ALA A 132 6.19 6.48 -15.00
C ALA A 132 7.12 6.01 -13.88
N LEU A 133 6.71 5.00 -13.09
CA LEU A 133 7.56 4.34 -12.09
C LEU A 133 8.80 3.69 -12.73
N ILE A 134 8.65 3.05 -13.88
CA ILE A 134 9.76 2.48 -14.65
C ILE A 134 10.68 3.59 -15.19
N ARG A 135 10.13 4.70 -15.72
CA ARG A 135 10.93 5.83 -16.24
C ARG A 135 11.70 6.57 -15.15
N THR A 136 11.15 6.70 -13.94
CA THR A 136 11.83 7.35 -12.81
C THR A 136 12.93 6.48 -12.19
N ALA A 137 12.93 5.17 -12.44
CA ALA A 137 13.87 4.22 -11.84
C ALA A 137 15.11 3.91 -12.69
N GLN A 138 15.26 4.51 -13.89
CA GLN A 138 16.49 4.38 -14.67
C GLN A 138 17.48 5.49 -14.27
N PRO A 139 18.71 5.16 -13.80
CA PRO A 139 19.75 6.15 -13.63
C PRO A 139 20.16 6.72 -15.00
N ALA A 140 20.39 8.03 -15.04
CA ALA A 140 20.86 8.76 -16.21
C ALA A 140 22.21 8.25 -16.74
#